data_AF-A0A5B6YGW2-F1
#
_entry.id   AF-A0A5B6YGW2-F1
#
_cell.length_a   1.000
_cell.length_b   1.000
_cell.length_c   1.000
_cell.angle_alpha   90.00
_cell.angle_beta   90.00
_cell.angle_gamma   90.00
#
_symmetry.space_group_name_H-M   'P 1'
#
loop_
_entity.id
_entity.type
_entity.pdbx_description
1 polymer ?
#
loop_
_entity_poly.entity_id
_entity_poly.type
_entity_poly.pdbx_seq_one_letter_code
_entity_poly.pdbx_strand_id
1 'polypeptide(L)'
;MDLWKRCQRPEMLVLTIRLLKDKYPDLVIYTDVALDPYSSDGHDGIVREDGVIMNDETVHQLCKQAVAQAQAGADVVSPSDMMDGRVGAIRAALDAAGFQHVSIMSYTAKYASSFYGPFREALDSNPRFGDKKTYQMNPANYREALVEAREDESEGADILLVKPGMPYLDIIRLLRDSSPLPIAAYQVSGEYSMIKAGGVLKMIDEERVMMESLMCLRRAGADIILTYFALQAARCLCGEKR
;
A
#
# COMPACT_ATOMS: atom_id res chain seq x y z
N MET A 1 18.54 -8.03 20.95
CA MET A 1 19.64 -7.25 20.34
C MET A 1 20.16 -8.08 19.17
N ASP A 2 19.73 -7.96 17.91
CA ASP A 2 19.79 -6.75 17.08
C ASP A 2 18.99 -6.89 15.75
N LEU A 3 17.88 -7.65 15.73
CA LEU A 3 17.02 -7.79 14.53
C LEU A 3 16.53 -6.43 14.00
N TRP A 4 16.27 -5.49 14.92
CA TRP A 4 15.77 -4.14 14.59
C TRP A 4 16.81 -3.20 13.97
N LYS A 5 18.12 -3.49 14.08
CA LYS A 5 19.14 -2.72 13.34
C LYS A 5 19.07 -2.97 11.84
N ARG A 6 18.52 -4.10 11.38
CA ARG A 6 18.25 -4.35 9.95
C ARG A 6 17.07 -3.53 9.43
N CYS A 7 16.00 -3.35 10.22
CA CYS A 7 14.91 -2.43 9.86
C CYS A 7 15.37 -0.98 9.71
N GLN A 8 16.41 -0.57 10.46
CA GLN A 8 16.98 0.78 10.39
C GLN A 8 17.86 1.03 9.16
N ARG A 9 18.15 -0.01 8.35
CA ARG A 9 18.79 0.13 7.05
C ARG A 9 18.21 -0.88 6.07
N PRO A 10 17.10 -0.58 5.39
CA PRO A 10 16.70 -1.33 4.22
C PRO A 10 17.66 -0.94 3.08
N GLU A 11 18.91 -1.38 3.17
CA GLU A 11 20.02 -0.93 2.32
C GLU A 11 19.67 -1.06 0.84
N MET A 12 18.95 -2.13 0.49
CA MET A 12 18.48 -2.36 -0.88
C MET A 12 17.40 -1.38 -1.33
N LEU A 13 16.41 -1.06 -0.50
CA LEU A 13 15.33 -0.14 -0.88
C LEU A 13 15.89 1.28 -1.04
N VAL A 14 16.64 1.76 -0.05
CA VAL A 14 17.28 3.08 -0.08
C VAL A 14 18.26 3.21 -1.25
N LEU A 15 19.07 2.18 -1.51
CA LEU A 15 19.97 2.15 -2.66
C LEU A 15 19.18 2.19 -3.98
N THR A 16 18.08 1.43 -4.08
CA THR A 16 17.24 1.39 -5.28
C THR A 16 16.63 2.76 -5.56
N ILE A 17 16.10 3.44 -4.54
CA ILE A 17 15.52 4.78 -4.71
C ILE A 17 16.58 5.75 -5.27
N ARG A 18 17.78 5.78 -4.66
CA ARG A 18 18.88 6.65 -5.12
C ARG A 18 19.28 6.33 -6.55
N LEU A 19 19.48 5.07 -6.88
CA LEU A 19 19.85 4.64 -8.23
C LEU A 19 18.79 5.01 -9.27
N LEU A 20 17.52 4.91 -8.92
CA LEU A 20 16.41 5.30 -9.80
C LEU A 20 16.34 6.81 -9.98
N LYS A 21 16.47 7.62 -8.92
CA LYS A 21 16.49 9.08 -9.01
C LYS A 21 17.70 9.61 -9.77
N ASP A 22 18.88 9.02 -9.57
CA ASP A 22 20.09 9.40 -10.29
C ASP A 22 19.94 9.15 -11.80
N LYS A 23 19.28 8.06 -12.19
CA LYS A 23 19.10 7.68 -13.60
C LYS A 23 17.89 8.34 -14.26
N TYR A 24 16.81 8.55 -13.50
CA TYR A 24 15.53 9.07 -13.97
C TYR A 24 15.00 10.13 -12.98
N PRO A 25 15.51 11.37 -13.01
CA PRO A 25 15.17 12.40 -12.02
C PRO A 25 13.67 12.71 -11.92
N ASP A 26 12.97 12.65 -13.06
CA ASP A 26 11.54 12.94 -13.16
C ASP A 26 10.64 11.75 -12.79
N LEU A 27 11.23 10.58 -12.50
CA LEU A 27 10.46 9.42 -12.06
C LEU A 27 9.90 9.68 -10.66
N VAL A 28 8.57 9.66 -10.54
CA VAL A 28 7.90 9.73 -9.23
C VAL A 28 7.98 8.37 -8.56
N ILE A 29 8.53 8.33 -7.35
CA ILE A 29 8.79 7.13 -6.57
C ILE A 29 7.87 7.10 -5.35
N TYR A 30 7.00 6.09 -5.34
CA TYR A 30 6.19 5.71 -4.19
C TYR A 30 6.89 4.56 -3.47
N THR A 31 7.00 4.64 -2.16
CA THR A 31 7.60 3.59 -1.32
C THR A 31 6.63 3.09 -0.27
N ASP A 32 6.65 1.78 -0.01
CA ASP A 32 5.86 1.19 1.08
C ASP A 32 6.57 1.39 2.43
N VAL A 33 5.80 1.71 3.47
CA VAL A 33 6.27 1.82 4.86
C VAL A 33 5.50 0.81 5.70
N ALA A 34 6.14 -0.32 5.96
CA ALA A 34 5.67 -1.40 6.83
C ALA A 34 6.86 -2.27 7.24
N LEU A 35 6.71 -3.02 8.34
CA LEU A 35 7.79 -3.85 8.88
C LEU A 35 7.75 -5.31 8.40
N ASP A 36 6.69 -5.77 7.73
CA ASP A 36 6.52 -7.18 7.38
C ASP A 36 7.63 -7.77 6.51
N PRO A 37 8.26 -7.06 5.54
CA PRO A 37 9.38 -7.61 4.76
C PRO A 37 10.68 -7.74 5.58
N TYR A 38 10.73 -7.10 6.76
CA TYR A 38 11.91 -7.04 7.62
C TYR A 38 11.71 -7.78 8.95
N SER A 39 10.48 -8.21 9.23
CA SER A 39 10.09 -8.94 10.43
C SER A 39 10.34 -10.43 10.23
N SER A 40 10.92 -11.09 11.24
CA SER A 40 11.03 -12.54 11.26
C SER A 40 9.68 -13.24 11.40
N ASP A 41 8.63 -12.52 11.78
CA ASP A 41 7.31 -13.07 12.11
C ASP A 41 6.26 -12.84 11.01
N GLY A 42 6.58 -12.01 10.00
CA GLY A 42 5.70 -11.69 8.87
C GLY A 42 4.54 -10.74 9.19
N HIS A 43 4.56 -10.11 10.37
CA HIS A 43 3.61 -9.08 10.79
C HIS A 43 4.09 -7.68 10.43
N ASP A 44 3.14 -6.78 10.13
CA ASP A 44 3.42 -5.40 9.68
C ASP A 44 4.00 -4.53 10.82
N GLY A 45 3.87 -5.00 12.07
CA GLY A 45 4.37 -4.34 13.28
C GLY A 45 5.21 -5.23 14.21
N ILE A 46 5.73 -4.62 15.27
CA ILE A 46 6.50 -5.28 16.32
C ILE A 46 5.58 -6.19 17.12
N VAL A 47 5.96 -7.47 17.27
CA VAL A 47 5.21 -8.43 18.07
C VAL A 47 5.85 -8.59 19.45
N ARG A 48 5.03 -8.51 20.50
CA ARG A 48 5.39 -8.90 21.87
C ARG A 48 5.41 -10.44 22.00
N GLU A 49 6.09 -10.94 23.03
CA GLU A 49 6.25 -12.39 23.30
C GLU A 49 4.92 -13.15 23.40
N ASP A 50 3.83 -12.49 23.80
CA ASP A 50 2.49 -13.07 23.91
C ASP A 50 1.65 -12.96 22.61
N GLY A 51 2.26 -12.51 21.51
CA GLY A 51 1.62 -12.42 20.20
C GLY A 51 0.88 -11.12 19.93
N VAL A 52 0.88 -10.16 20.88
CA VAL A 52 0.25 -8.85 20.70
C VAL A 52 1.10 -7.96 19.78
N ILE A 53 0.47 -7.33 18.79
CA ILE A 53 1.10 -6.31 17.96
C ILE A 53 1.17 -5.00 18.76
N MET A 54 2.38 -4.47 18.91
CA MET A 54 2.67 -3.29 19.72
C MET A 54 2.56 -2.03 18.86
N ASN A 55 1.44 -1.31 18.97
CA ASN A 55 1.10 -0.16 18.13
C ASN A 55 2.17 0.94 18.18
N ASP A 56 2.39 1.53 19.35
CA ASP A 56 3.20 2.74 19.51
C ASP A 56 4.68 2.48 19.17
N GLU A 57 5.22 1.33 19.59
CA GLU A 57 6.57 0.92 19.27
C GLU A 57 6.75 0.67 17.77
N THR A 58 5.71 0.17 17.09
CA THR A 58 5.69 0.00 15.64
C THR A 58 5.72 1.36 14.95
N VAL A 59 4.81 2.27 15.32
CA VAL A 59 4.75 3.64 14.76
C VAL A 59 6.09 4.34 14.86
N HIS A 60 6.81 4.20 15.98
CA HIS A 60 8.15 4.76 16.13
C HIS A 60 9.17 4.24 15.10
N GLN A 61 9.10 2.97 14.71
CA GLN A 61 10.00 2.44 13.66
C GLN A 61 9.55 2.86 12.26
N LEU A 62 8.24 2.91 12.00
CA LEU A 62 7.70 3.37 10.72
C LEU A 62 8.13 4.81 10.41
N CYS A 63 8.15 5.68 11.43
CA CYS A 63 8.69 7.05 11.30
C CYS A 63 10.15 7.06 10.80
N LYS A 64 11.00 6.20 11.37
CA LYS A 64 12.41 6.09 10.94
C LYS A 64 12.53 5.57 9.52
N GLN A 65 11.71 4.59 9.15
CA GLN A 65 11.68 4.03 7.80
C GLN A 65 11.25 5.09 6.77
N ALA A 66 10.19 5.84 7.05
CA ALA A 66 9.71 6.91 6.19
C ALA A 66 10.77 8.00 5.98
N VAL A 67 11.42 8.46 7.05
CA VAL A 67 12.50 9.47 6.95
C VAL A 67 13.70 8.93 6.15
N ALA A 68 14.08 7.66 6.34
CA ALA A 68 15.18 7.06 5.57
C ALA A 68 14.86 6.94 4.07
N GLN A 69 13.60 6.63 3.72
CA GLN A 69 13.14 6.59 2.33
C GLN A 69 13.08 8.00 1.71
N ALA A 70 12.60 8.99 2.45
CA ALA A 70 12.60 10.40 2.04
C ALA A 70 14.03 10.92 1.78
N GLN A 71 14.98 10.64 2.69
CA GLN A 71 16.41 10.94 2.51
C GLN A 71 17.03 10.25 1.29
N ALA A 72 16.45 9.15 0.83
CA ALA A 72 16.89 8.44 -0.37
C ALA A 72 16.34 9.08 -1.67
N GLY A 73 15.34 9.94 -1.57
CA GLY A 73 14.67 10.59 -2.71
C GLY A 73 13.28 10.05 -3.02
N ALA A 74 12.58 9.40 -2.09
CA ALA A 74 11.18 9.04 -2.28
C ALA A 74 10.32 10.31 -2.35
N ASP A 75 9.40 10.38 -3.32
CA ASP A 75 8.47 11.50 -3.47
C ASP A 75 7.20 11.29 -2.62
N VAL A 76 6.80 10.02 -2.46
CA VAL A 76 5.63 9.62 -1.69
C VAL A 76 5.95 8.42 -0.81
N VAL A 77 5.70 8.53 0.49
CA VAL A 77 5.75 7.38 1.42
C VAL A 77 4.34 6.84 1.64
N SER A 78 4.20 5.52 1.70
CA SER A 78 2.90 4.86 1.70
C SER A 78 2.79 3.89 2.89
N PRO A 79 2.37 4.36 4.09
CA PRO A 79 2.23 3.51 5.27
C PRO A 79 1.13 2.47 5.05
N SER A 80 1.53 1.20 5.04
CA SER A 80 0.64 0.07 4.73
C SER A 80 0.29 -0.77 5.95
N ASP A 81 0.77 -0.40 7.13
CA ASP A 81 0.78 -1.17 8.38
C ASP A 81 -0.57 -1.27 9.11
N MET A 82 -1.47 -0.29 8.95
CA MET A 82 -2.73 -0.14 9.71
C MET A 82 -2.56 0.01 11.23
N MET A 83 -1.49 0.66 11.70
CA MET A 83 -1.34 1.04 13.10
C MET A 83 -2.04 2.37 13.38
N ASP A 84 -2.65 2.51 14.55
CA ASP A 84 -3.37 3.72 14.93
C ASP A 84 -2.38 4.90 15.08
N GLY A 85 -2.70 6.05 14.48
CA GLY A 85 -1.93 7.30 14.59
C GLY A 85 -0.65 7.38 13.75
N ARG A 86 -0.40 6.38 12.87
CA ARG A 86 0.86 6.33 12.09
C ARG A 86 1.03 7.52 11.14
N VAL A 87 -0.05 8.04 10.55
CA VAL A 87 0.04 9.11 9.55
C VAL A 87 0.57 10.38 10.19
N GLY A 88 -0.01 10.78 11.33
CA GLY A 88 0.37 12.00 12.03
C GLY A 88 1.80 11.92 12.57
N ALA A 89 2.18 10.74 13.09
CA ALA A 89 3.54 10.49 13.54
C ALA A 89 4.57 10.55 12.40
N ILE A 90 4.28 9.91 11.26
CA ILE A 90 5.14 9.94 10.06
C ILE A 90 5.25 11.37 9.53
N ARG A 91 4.15 12.11 9.43
CA ARG A 91 4.12 13.51 8.97
C ARG A 91 5.02 14.38 9.85
N ALA A 92 4.86 14.29 11.17
CA ALA A 92 5.69 15.03 12.13
C ALA A 92 7.18 14.67 12.02
N ALA A 93 7.50 13.38 11.83
CA ALA A 93 8.88 12.92 11.67
C ALA A 93 9.52 13.43 10.37
N LEU A 94 8.79 13.38 9.24
CA LEU A 94 9.24 13.93 7.97
C LEU A 94 9.49 15.44 8.08
N ASP A 95 8.58 16.17 8.70
CA ASP A 95 8.69 17.62 8.85
C ASP A 95 9.88 18.03 9.74
N ALA A 96 10.07 17.32 10.85
CA ALA A 96 11.22 17.52 11.74
C ALA A 96 12.56 17.23 11.03
N ALA A 97 12.55 16.34 10.03
CA ALA A 97 13.71 16.01 9.21
C ALA A 97 13.86 16.88 7.95
N GLY A 98 12.96 17.85 7.71
CA GLY A 98 13.02 18.77 6.57
C GLY A 98 12.41 18.23 5.26
N PHE A 99 11.52 17.23 5.34
CA PHE A 99 10.87 16.57 4.21
C PHE A 99 9.38 16.93 4.08
N GLN A 100 9.04 18.21 4.28
CA GLN A 100 7.65 18.70 4.15
C GLN A 100 7.06 18.51 2.75
N HIS A 101 7.92 18.36 1.74
CA HIS A 101 7.55 18.18 0.34
C HIS A 101 7.23 16.72 -0.04
N VAL A 102 7.56 15.76 0.82
CA VAL A 102 7.29 14.33 0.58
C VAL A 102 5.85 14.04 0.98
N SER A 103 5.07 13.50 0.05
CA SER A 103 3.66 13.19 0.29
C SER A 103 3.46 11.88 1.05
N ILE A 104 2.28 11.73 1.66
CA ILE A 104 1.83 10.50 2.32
C ILE A 104 0.62 9.93 1.57
N MET A 105 0.78 8.73 1.00
CA MET A 105 -0.33 7.93 0.47
C MET A 105 -0.71 6.87 1.48
N SER A 106 -1.67 7.18 2.34
CA SER A 106 -2.07 6.28 3.41
C SER A 106 -2.88 5.10 2.90
N TYR A 107 -2.56 3.88 3.35
CA TYR A 107 -3.42 2.71 3.15
C TYR A 107 -4.63 2.75 4.09
N THR A 108 -5.44 3.80 3.95
CA THR A 108 -6.58 4.14 4.81
C THR A 108 -7.58 3.00 5.00
N ALA A 109 -7.97 2.33 3.92
CA ALA A 109 -8.91 1.23 3.98
C ALA A 109 -8.26 -0.07 3.50
N LYS A 110 -7.37 -0.64 4.33
CA LYS A 110 -6.72 -1.95 4.08
C LYS A 110 -7.43 -3.06 4.85
N TYR A 111 -8.14 -3.91 4.10
CA TYR A 111 -8.93 -4.99 4.66
C TYR A 111 -8.12 -6.28 4.89
N ALA A 112 -8.54 -7.07 5.88
CA ALA A 112 -8.05 -8.41 6.18
C ALA A 112 -8.55 -9.41 5.12
N SER A 113 -7.98 -9.31 3.92
CA SER A 113 -8.49 -9.96 2.71
C SER A 113 -7.75 -11.25 2.35
N SER A 114 -8.49 -12.21 1.78
CA SER A 114 -7.93 -13.44 1.21
C SER A 114 -7.31 -13.26 -0.18
N PHE A 115 -7.47 -12.09 -0.81
CA PHE A 115 -6.90 -11.80 -2.14
C PHE A 115 -5.37 -11.57 -2.13
N TYR A 116 -4.72 -11.59 -0.97
CA TYR A 116 -3.28 -11.34 -0.84
C TYR A 116 -2.37 -12.55 -1.05
N GLY A 117 -2.92 -13.75 -1.25
CA GLY A 117 -2.15 -15.01 -1.34
C GLY A 117 -0.90 -14.91 -2.24
N PRO A 118 -1.04 -14.54 -3.52
CA PRO A 118 0.11 -14.50 -4.43
C PRO A 118 1.16 -13.43 -4.05
N PHE A 119 0.77 -12.33 -3.40
CA PHE A 119 1.70 -11.32 -2.91
C PHE A 119 2.53 -11.85 -1.74
N ARG A 120 1.89 -12.55 -0.80
CA ARG A 120 2.59 -13.13 0.35
C ARG A 120 3.56 -14.23 -0.07
N GLU A 121 3.22 -14.99 -1.11
CA GLU A 121 4.16 -15.94 -1.74
C GLU A 121 5.36 -15.23 -2.38
N ALA A 122 5.13 -14.12 -3.08
CA ALA A 122 6.21 -13.37 -3.75
C ALA A 122 7.21 -12.72 -2.77
N LEU A 123 6.77 -12.36 -1.56
CA LEU A 123 7.61 -11.72 -0.53
C LEU A 123 8.02 -12.63 0.62
N ASP A 124 7.59 -13.90 0.63
CA ASP A 124 7.70 -14.79 1.80
C ASP A 124 7.22 -14.14 3.12
N SER A 125 6.15 -13.33 3.02
CA SER A 125 5.63 -12.47 4.10
C SER A 125 4.34 -12.99 4.73
N ASN A 126 4.09 -14.30 4.62
CA ASN A 126 3.01 -14.92 5.37
C ASN A 126 3.27 -14.79 6.88
N PRO A 127 2.27 -14.39 7.69
CA PRO A 127 2.43 -14.38 9.13
C PRO A 127 2.73 -15.80 9.59
N ARG A 128 3.82 -15.98 10.35
CA ARG A 128 4.25 -17.31 10.82
C ARG A 128 3.31 -17.89 11.87
N PHE A 129 2.55 -17.03 12.53
CA PHE A 129 1.51 -17.39 13.48
C PHE A 129 0.36 -16.35 13.42
N GLY A 130 -0.84 -16.80 13.82
CA GLY A 130 -2.03 -15.95 13.86
C GLY A 130 -2.49 -15.46 12.49
N ASP A 131 -3.16 -14.31 12.48
CA ASP A 131 -3.57 -13.61 11.28
C ASP A 131 -3.40 -12.09 11.45
N LYS A 132 -3.72 -11.32 10.41
CA LYS A 132 -3.56 -9.86 10.39
C LYS A 132 -4.84 -9.11 10.79
N LYS A 133 -5.86 -9.80 11.35
CA LYS A 133 -7.19 -9.23 11.62
C LYS A 133 -7.24 -8.30 12.84
N THR A 134 -6.18 -8.24 13.63
CA THR A 134 -6.11 -7.33 14.79
C THR A 134 -5.74 -5.90 14.41
N TYR A 135 -5.38 -5.65 13.14
CA TYR A 135 -5.06 -4.32 12.60
C TYR A 135 -5.63 -4.11 11.20
N GLN A 136 -5.69 -5.12 10.34
CA GLN A 136 -6.41 -5.00 9.06
C GLN A 136 -7.92 -5.07 9.27
N MET A 137 -8.65 -4.20 8.59
CA MET A 137 -10.09 -4.04 8.79
C MET A 137 -10.88 -5.29 8.43
N ASN A 138 -12.01 -5.50 9.11
CA ASN A 138 -12.92 -6.58 8.76
C ASN A 138 -13.61 -6.30 7.40
N PRO A 139 -13.54 -7.20 6.40
CA PRO A 139 -14.21 -7.04 5.11
C PRO A 139 -15.72 -6.75 5.16
N ALA A 140 -16.39 -7.10 6.26
CA ALA A 140 -17.82 -6.84 6.45
C ALA A 140 -18.15 -5.38 6.81
N ASN A 141 -17.15 -4.56 7.14
CA ASN A 141 -17.33 -3.23 7.70
C ASN A 141 -17.06 -2.13 6.66
N TYR A 142 -18.13 -1.52 6.12
CA TYR A 142 -17.95 -0.34 5.26
C TYR A 142 -17.86 0.98 6.04
N ARG A 143 -18.55 1.09 7.19
CA ARG A 143 -18.61 2.33 7.97
C ARG A 143 -17.28 2.67 8.65
N GLU A 144 -16.50 1.64 8.98
CA GLU A 144 -15.17 1.77 9.58
C GLU A 144 -14.22 2.53 8.64
N ALA A 145 -14.33 2.35 7.32
CA ALA A 145 -13.53 3.08 6.34
C ALA A 145 -13.72 4.60 6.42
N LEU A 146 -14.90 5.09 6.85
CA LEU A 146 -15.13 6.52 7.05
C LEU A 146 -14.49 7.05 8.33
N VAL A 147 -14.25 6.19 9.32
CA VAL A 147 -13.53 6.56 10.55
C VAL A 147 -12.06 6.70 10.20
N GLU A 148 -11.47 5.66 9.63
CA GLU A 148 -10.07 5.64 9.17
C GLU A 148 -9.74 6.82 8.24
N ALA A 149 -10.62 7.10 7.27
CA ALA A 149 -10.42 8.21 6.33
C ALA A 149 -10.39 9.58 7.02
N ARG A 150 -11.23 9.79 8.03
CA ARG A 150 -11.24 11.06 8.76
C ARG A 150 -9.99 11.23 9.60
N GLU A 151 -9.53 10.16 10.23
CA GLU A 151 -8.31 10.18 11.04
C GLU A 151 -7.10 10.45 10.15
N ASP A 152 -6.89 9.66 9.10
CA ASP A 152 -5.80 9.84 8.14
C ASP A 152 -5.79 11.23 7.51
N GLU A 153 -6.95 11.74 7.10
CA GLU A 153 -7.07 13.10 6.53
C GLU A 153 -6.71 14.16 7.57
N SER A 154 -7.17 14.02 8.82
CA SER A 154 -6.86 14.96 9.90
C SER A 154 -5.39 14.92 10.34
N GLU A 155 -4.74 13.78 10.14
CA GLU A 155 -3.34 13.53 10.46
C GLU A 155 -2.37 13.96 9.36
N GLY A 156 -2.88 14.38 8.19
CA GLY A 156 -2.09 14.95 7.11
C GLY A 156 -1.72 13.96 6.00
N ALA A 157 -2.57 12.95 5.74
CA ALA A 157 -2.48 12.19 4.50
C ALA A 157 -2.77 13.08 3.28
N ASP A 158 -2.01 12.90 2.21
CA ASP A 158 -2.21 13.61 0.94
C ASP A 158 -3.08 12.81 -0.04
N ILE A 159 -3.05 11.48 0.08
CA ILE A 159 -3.80 10.53 -0.76
C ILE A 159 -4.34 9.42 0.14
N LEU A 160 -5.62 9.07 -0.02
CA LEU A 160 -6.25 7.94 0.68
C LEU A 160 -6.31 6.73 -0.23
N LEU A 161 -6.00 5.53 0.28
CA LEU A 161 -5.96 4.31 -0.54
C LEU A 161 -6.90 3.21 -0.01
N VAL A 162 -7.62 2.56 -0.93
CA VAL A 162 -8.40 1.34 -0.67
C VAL A 162 -7.67 0.10 -1.19
N LYS A 163 -7.57 -0.93 -0.35
CA LYS A 163 -6.95 -2.21 -0.67
C LYS A 163 -7.71 -3.37 -0.01
N PRO A 164 -8.13 -4.41 -0.77
CA PRO A 164 -8.05 -4.60 -2.22
C PRO A 164 -8.91 -3.65 -3.07
N GLY A 165 -8.81 -3.77 -4.40
CA GLY A 165 -9.44 -2.87 -5.36
C GLY A 165 -10.84 -3.32 -5.78
N MET A 166 -10.94 -4.24 -6.74
CA MET A 166 -12.22 -4.64 -7.36
C MET A 166 -13.28 -5.16 -6.36
N PRO A 167 -12.93 -5.93 -5.31
CA PRO A 167 -13.94 -6.40 -4.36
C PRO A 167 -14.50 -5.29 -3.45
N TYR A 168 -13.91 -4.09 -3.47
CA TYR A 168 -14.21 -2.97 -2.58
C TYR A 168 -14.49 -1.67 -3.37
N LEU A 169 -15.06 -1.79 -4.58
CA LEU A 169 -15.43 -0.63 -5.41
C LEU A 169 -16.45 0.29 -4.71
N ASP A 170 -17.31 -0.28 -3.87
CA ASP A 170 -18.24 0.45 -3.02
C ASP A 170 -17.51 1.30 -1.97
N ILE A 171 -16.41 0.81 -1.40
CA ILE A 171 -15.56 1.58 -0.47
C ILE A 171 -14.81 2.69 -1.20
N ILE A 172 -14.30 2.44 -2.41
CA ILE A 172 -13.66 3.48 -3.24
C ILE A 172 -14.67 4.61 -3.52
N ARG A 173 -15.90 4.26 -3.90
CA ARG A 173 -16.98 5.22 -4.10
C ARG A 173 -17.30 5.99 -2.82
N LEU A 174 -17.41 5.29 -1.71
CA LEU A 174 -17.70 5.87 -0.40
C LEU A 174 -16.66 6.90 0.03
N LEU A 175 -15.36 6.59 -0.09
CA LEU A 175 -14.30 7.53 0.23
C LEU A 175 -14.31 8.72 -0.73
N ARG A 176 -14.52 8.48 -2.04
CA ARG A 176 -14.59 9.55 -3.03
C ARG A 176 -15.75 10.52 -2.80
N ASP A 177 -16.88 10.06 -2.25
CA ASP A 177 -18.00 10.93 -1.87
C ASP A 177 -17.76 11.69 -0.56
N SER A 178 -16.84 11.23 0.28
CA SER A 178 -16.70 11.67 1.67
C SER A 178 -15.43 12.46 1.96
N SER A 179 -14.43 12.43 1.07
CA SER A 179 -13.16 13.14 1.22
C SER A 179 -12.85 14.00 -0.01
N PRO A 180 -12.25 15.19 0.17
CA PRO A 180 -11.74 16.00 -0.93
C PRO A 180 -10.40 15.49 -1.49
N LEU A 181 -9.74 14.55 -0.81
CA LEU A 181 -8.42 14.05 -1.20
C LEU A 181 -8.50 13.11 -2.43
N PRO A 182 -7.41 13.01 -3.22
CA PRO A 182 -7.28 11.99 -4.24
C PRO A 182 -7.44 10.58 -3.64
N ILE A 183 -8.15 9.71 -4.36
CA ILE A 183 -8.36 8.33 -3.94
C ILE A 183 -7.51 7.39 -4.79
N ALA A 184 -6.64 6.61 -4.15
CA ALA A 184 -5.93 5.51 -4.77
C ALA A 184 -6.65 4.17 -4.56
N ALA A 185 -6.50 3.25 -5.51
CA ALA A 185 -6.98 1.89 -5.40
C ALA A 185 -5.88 0.89 -5.77
N TYR A 186 -5.75 -0.18 -5.01
CA TYR A 186 -4.78 -1.24 -5.31
C TYR A 186 -5.49 -2.47 -5.86
N GLN A 187 -5.35 -2.74 -7.16
CA GLN A 187 -5.70 -4.02 -7.76
C GLN A 187 -4.65 -5.09 -7.38
N VAL A 188 -4.97 -5.88 -6.37
CA VAL A 188 -3.96 -6.71 -5.68
C VAL A 188 -3.60 -7.96 -6.45
N SER A 189 -2.63 -8.70 -5.92
CA SER A 189 -2.05 -9.87 -6.57
C SER A 189 -3.07 -10.96 -6.88
N GLY A 190 -4.02 -11.23 -5.98
CA GLY A 190 -5.09 -12.20 -6.23
C GLY A 190 -6.00 -11.79 -7.38
N GLU A 191 -6.36 -10.50 -7.45
CA GLU A 191 -7.16 -9.95 -8.56
C GLU A 191 -6.44 -10.11 -9.90
N TYR A 192 -5.14 -9.76 -9.93
CA TYR A 192 -4.28 -9.97 -11.10
C TYR A 192 -4.22 -11.45 -11.52
N SER A 193 -3.92 -12.34 -10.57
CA SER A 193 -3.79 -13.77 -10.83
C SER A 193 -5.08 -14.41 -11.31
N MET A 194 -6.24 -13.97 -10.79
CA MET A 194 -7.54 -14.45 -11.25
C MET A 194 -7.78 -14.11 -12.73
N ILE A 195 -7.50 -12.86 -13.14
CA ILE A 195 -7.67 -12.44 -14.54
C ILE A 195 -6.67 -13.19 -15.44
N LYS A 196 -5.41 -13.31 -15.03
CA LYS A 196 -4.40 -14.08 -15.77
C LYS A 196 -4.78 -15.56 -15.93
N ALA A 197 -5.22 -16.21 -14.85
CA ALA A 197 -5.64 -17.60 -14.89
C ALA A 197 -6.84 -17.80 -15.82
N GLY A 198 -7.86 -16.94 -15.74
CA GLY A 198 -9.01 -16.98 -16.64
C GLY A 198 -8.63 -16.80 -18.12
N GLY A 199 -7.66 -15.94 -18.41
CA GLY A 199 -7.09 -15.74 -19.74
C GLY A 199 -6.37 -16.98 -20.28
N VAL A 200 -5.46 -17.55 -19.47
CA VAL A 200 -4.72 -18.78 -19.82
C VAL A 200 -5.66 -19.96 -20.06
N LEU A 201 -6.70 -20.10 -19.23
CA LEU A 201 -7.72 -21.12 -19.36
C LEU A 201 -8.75 -20.83 -20.46
N LYS A 202 -8.63 -19.70 -21.16
CA LYS A 202 -9.57 -19.22 -22.20
C LYS A 202 -11.01 -19.11 -21.72
N MET A 203 -11.22 -18.89 -20.42
CA MET A 203 -12.54 -18.65 -19.84
C MET A 203 -13.02 -17.22 -20.09
N ILE A 204 -12.07 -16.29 -20.24
CA ILE A 204 -12.31 -14.89 -20.52
C ILE A 204 -11.31 -14.38 -21.56
N ASP A 205 -11.67 -13.28 -22.21
CA ASP A 205 -10.69 -12.46 -22.94
C ASP A 205 -9.89 -11.64 -21.90
N GLU A 206 -8.65 -12.07 -21.65
CA GLU A 206 -7.76 -11.47 -20.64
C GLU A 206 -7.59 -9.97 -20.82
N GLU A 207 -7.34 -9.53 -22.06
CA GLU A 207 -7.04 -8.11 -22.34
C GLU A 207 -8.27 -7.24 -22.11
N ARG A 208 -9.43 -7.69 -22.61
CA ARG A 208 -10.69 -6.95 -22.42
C ARG A 208 -11.09 -6.87 -20.95
N VAL A 209 -11.02 -7.99 -20.23
CA VAL A 209 -11.37 -8.02 -18.79
C VAL A 209 -10.38 -7.24 -17.95
N MET A 210 -9.08 -7.30 -18.26
CA MET A 210 -8.06 -6.46 -17.64
C MET A 210 -8.41 -4.97 -17.80
N MET A 211 -8.63 -4.49 -19.03
CA MET A 211 -8.95 -3.08 -19.26
C MET A 211 -10.28 -2.66 -18.60
N GLU A 212 -11.30 -3.51 -18.64
CA GLU A 212 -12.57 -3.26 -17.97
C GLU A 212 -12.42 -3.19 -16.44
N SER A 213 -11.57 -4.04 -15.85
CA SER A 213 -11.31 -4.00 -14.41
C SER A 213 -10.69 -2.68 -13.94
N LEU A 214 -9.74 -2.14 -14.71
CA LEU A 214 -9.13 -0.83 -14.44
C LEU A 214 -10.13 0.31 -14.63
N MET A 215 -10.98 0.21 -15.66
CA MET A 215 -12.07 1.17 -15.87
C MET A 215 -13.08 1.15 -14.72
N CYS A 216 -13.39 -0.02 -14.15
CA CYS A 216 -14.26 -0.14 -12.98
C CYS A 216 -13.68 0.61 -11.75
N LEU A 217 -12.38 0.46 -11.48
CA LEU A 217 -11.70 1.19 -10.40
C LEU A 217 -11.75 2.71 -10.63
N ARG A 218 -11.45 3.15 -11.86
CA ARG A 218 -11.55 4.56 -12.25
C ARG A 218 -12.98 5.10 -12.10
N ARG A 219 -13.98 4.34 -12.56
CA ARG A 219 -15.41 4.70 -12.45
C ARG A 219 -15.88 4.80 -11.01
N ALA A 220 -15.39 3.93 -10.12
CA ALA A 220 -15.74 3.96 -8.71
C ALA A 220 -15.26 5.25 -8.02
N GLY A 221 -14.16 5.84 -8.50
CA GLY A 221 -13.66 7.12 -7.98
C GLY A 221 -12.15 7.19 -7.82
N ALA A 222 -11.41 6.15 -8.21
CA ALA A 222 -9.96 6.11 -8.07
C ALA A 222 -9.27 7.11 -9.02
N ASP A 223 -8.52 8.04 -8.43
CA ASP A 223 -7.62 8.95 -9.13
C ASP A 223 -6.33 8.24 -9.56
N ILE A 224 -5.86 7.30 -8.73
CA ILE A 224 -4.61 6.54 -8.90
C ILE A 224 -4.92 5.04 -8.80
N ILE A 225 -4.34 4.23 -9.68
CA ILE A 225 -4.51 2.77 -9.65
C ILE A 225 -3.14 2.09 -9.56
N LEU A 226 -2.92 1.37 -8.46
CA LEU A 226 -1.77 0.46 -8.31
C LEU A 226 -2.18 -0.89 -8.88
N THR A 227 -1.47 -1.35 -9.93
CA THR A 227 -1.78 -2.61 -10.60
C THR A 227 -0.55 -3.26 -11.21
N TYR A 228 -0.48 -4.59 -11.13
CA TYR A 228 0.52 -5.41 -11.84
C TYR A 228 0.31 -5.39 -13.37
N PHE A 229 -0.87 -4.97 -13.84
CA PHE A 229 -1.15 -4.80 -15.26
C PHE A 229 -0.66 -3.47 -15.84
N ALA A 230 -0.02 -2.59 -15.07
CA ALA A 230 0.30 -1.22 -15.49
C ALA A 230 0.98 -1.15 -16.87
N LEU A 231 2.02 -1.97 -17.09
CA LEU A 231 2.74 -2.00 -18.38
C LEU A 231 1.87 -2.57 -19.51
N GLN A 232 1.06 -3.60 -19.25
CA GLN A 232 0.18 -4.19 -20.25
C GLN A 232 -0.95 -3.23 -20.64
N ALA A 233 -1.57 -2.57 -19.66
CA ALA A 233 -2.60 -1.57 -19.88
C ALA A 233 -2.06 -0.35 -20.65
N ALA A 234 -0.84 0.12 -20.32
CA ALA A 234 -0.19 1.20 -21.04
C ALA A 234 -0.02 0.88 -22.53
N ARG A 235 0.41 -0.34 -22.88
CA ARG A 235 0.51 -0.79 -24.28
C ARG A 235 -0.84 -0.75 -25.00
N CYS A 236 -1.89 -1.27 -24.36
CA CYS A 236 -3.25 -1.22 -24.91
C CYS A 236 -3.71 0.23 -25.15
N LEU A 237 -3.45 1.15 -24.21
CA LEU A 237 -3.82 2.56 -24.33
C LEU A 237 -3.03 3.30 -25.43
N CYS A 238 -1.79 2.90 -25.68
CA CYS A 238 -0.98 3.40 -26.80
C CYS A 238 -1.36 2.77 -28.15
N GLY A 239 -2.31 1.84 -28.20
CA GLY A 239 -2.70 1.14 -29.42
C GLY A 239 -1.69 0.07 -29.89
N GLU A 240 -0.73 -0.30 -29.04
CA GLU A 240 0.19 -1.41 -29.31
C GLU A 240 -0.58 -2.73 -29.14
N LYS A 241 -0.76 -3.47 -30.25
CA LYS A 241 -1.32 -4.82 -30.20
C LYS A 241 -0.25 -5.82 -29.77
N ARG A 242 -0.66 -6.82 -28.99
CA ARG A 242 0.17 -8.03 -28.73
C ARG A 242 0.59 -8.72 -30.02
#